data_AF-A0A1Y2JX96-F1
#
_entry.id   AF-A0A1Y2JX96-F1
#
_cell.length_a   1.000
_cell.length_b   1.000
_cell.length_c   1.000
_cell.angle_alpha   90.00
_cell.angle_beta   90.00
_cell.angle_gamma   90.00
#
_symmetry.space_group_name_H-M   'P 1'
#
loop_
_entity.id
_entity.type
_entity.pdbx_description
1 polymer ?
#
loop_
_entity_poly.entity_id
_entity_poly.type
_entity_poly.pdbx_seq_one_letter_code
_entity_poly.pdbx_strand_id
1 'polypeptide(L)' 'MTRKPPHIVVEVRNPSSFSGRGSIIVLELADEDAARKVAQQIARETGRSVTVRGEDMAVIDVIPAVKSH' A
#
# COMPACT_ATOMS: atom_id res chain seq x y z
N MET A 1 -19.21 15.07 -17.30
CA MET A 1 -19.00 14.67 -15.89
C MET A 1 -17.54 14.31 -15.73
N THR A 2 -16.74 15.16 -15.08
CA THR A 2 -15.31 14.91 -14.85
C THR A 2 -15.21 13.96 -13.67
N ARG A 3 -15.14 12.65 -13.94
CA ARG A 3 -14.98 11.65 -12.89
C ARG A 3 -13.55 11.76 -12.37
N LYS A 4 -13.38 12.32 -11.17
CA LYS A 4 -12.08 12.42 -10.51
C LYS A 4 -11.53 10.99 -10.32
N PRO A 5 -10.25 10.72 -10.62
CA PRO A 5 -9.69 9.40 -10.39
C PRO A 5 -9.76 9.06 -8.89
N PRO A 6 -10.06 7.80 -8.53
CA PRO A 6 -10.12 7.39 -7.14
C PRO A 6 -8.78 7.63 -6.44
N HIS A 7 -8.85 8.16 -5.22
CA HIS A 7 -7.66 8.33 -4.40
C HIS A 7 -7.36 7.04 -3.64
N ILE A 8 -6.16 6.48 -3.82
CA ILE A 8 -5.74 5.26 -3.13
C ILE A 8 -4.58 5.58 -2.18
N VAL A 9 -4.69 5.12 -0.94
CA VAL A 9 -3.66 5.32 0.07
C VAL A 9 -2.95 3.99 0.32
N VAL A 10 -1.63 3.99 0.17
CA VAL A 10 -0.75 2.85 0.40
C VAL A 10 0.06 3.10 1.67
N GLU A 11 -0.25 2.39 2.74
CA GLU A 11 0.48 2.46 4.01
C GLU A 11 1.52 1.34 4.08
N VAL A 12 2.78 1.69 4.28
CA VAL A 12 3.91 0.75 4.38
C VAL A 12 4.35 0.63 5.83
N ARG A 13 4.08 -0.51 6.45
CA ARG A 13 4.45 -0.79 7.85
C ARG A 13 5.82 -1.43 7.96
N ASN A 14 6.59 -1.01 8.95
CA ASN A 14 7.87 -1.63 9.25
C ASN A 14 7.70 -3.06 9.76
N PRO A 15 8.72 -3.93 9.62
CA PRO A 15 8.74 -5.22 10.31
C PRO A 15 8.67 -5.00 11.82
N SER A 16 8.10 -5.97 12.54
CA SER A 16 7.92 -5.89 14.00
C SER A 16 9.22 -5.71 14.79
N SER A 17 10.37 -6.03 14.19
CA SER A 17 11.70 -5.83 14.75
C SER A 17 12.26 -4.41 14.60
N PHE A 18 11.61 -3.53 13.83
CA PHE A 18 12.07 -2.17 13.58
C PHE A 18 11.18 -1.15 14.30
N SER A 19 11.78 -0.34 15.19
CA SER A 19 11.08 0.61 16.07
C SER A 19 10.67 1.94 15.40
N GLY A 20 10.94 2.13 14.10
CA GLY A 20 10.51 3.33 13.39
C GLY A 20 9.02 3.32 13.06
N ARG A 21 8.42 4.51 12.93
CA ARG A 21 7.02 4.65 12.49
C ARG A 21 6.87 4.21 11.03
N GLY A 22 5.73 3.58 10.70
CA GLY A 22 5.38 3.25 9.32
C GLY A 22 5.34 4.49 8.42
N SER A 23 5.41 4.28 7.11
CA SER A 23 5.38 5.35 6.10
C SER A 23 4.05 5.29 5.37
N ILE A 24 3.46 6.44 5.03
CA ILE A 24 2.24 6.51 4.22
C ILE A 24 2.60 7.09 2.86
N ILE A 25 2.21 6.41 1.80
CA ILE A 25 2.36 6.82 0.40
C ILE A 25 0.95 6.99 -0.16
N VAL A 26 0.62 8.17 -0.67
CA VAL A 26 -0.67 8.41 -1.31
C VAL A 26 -0.47 8.33 -2.82
N LEU A 27 -1.24 7.48 -3.49
CA LEU A 27 -1.19 7.28 -4.93
C LEU A 27 -2.56 7.58 -5.54
N GLU A 28 -2.60 8.49 -6.50
CA GLU A 28 -3.79 8.68 -7.32
C GLU A 28 -3.79 7.62 -8.42
N LEU A 29 -4.53 6.52 -8.18
CA LEU A 29 -4.60 5.40 -9.09
C LEU A 29 -6.02 5.27 -9.61
N ALA A 30 -6.16 5.11 -10.92
CA ALA A 30 -7.47 4.98 -11.54
C ALA A 30 -8.19 3.65 -11.18
N ASP A 31 -7.46 2.68 -10.62
CA ASP A 31 -7.89 1.29 -10.49
C ASP A 31 -7.24 0.59 -9.27
N GLU A 32 -8.02 -0.24 -8.58
CA GLU A 32 -7.61 -0.98 -7.39
C GLU A 32 -6.59 -2.10 -7.70
N ASP A 33 -6.68 -2.70 -8.88
CA ASP A 33 -5.77 -3.75 -9.34
C ASP A 33 -4.37 -3.17 -9.59
N ALA A 34 -4.30 -1.97 -10.17
CA ALA A 34 -3.06 -1.20 -10.27
C ALA A 34 -2.47 -0.90 -8.88
N ALA A 35 -3.30 -0.51 -7.91
CA ALA A 35 -2.85 -0.26 -6.54
C ALA A 35 -2.28 -1.51 -5.87
N ARG A 36 -2.92 -2.66 -6.06
CA ARG A 36 -2.44 -3.94 -5.54
C ARG A 36 -1.08 -4.32 -6.13
N LYS A 37 -0.87 -4.12 -7.44
CA LYS A 37 0.42 -4.40 -8.10
C LYS A 37 1.54 -3.52 -7.56
N VAL A 38 1.30 -2.23 -7.39
CA VAL A 38 2.28 -1.31 -6.81
C VAL A 38 2.58 -1.68 -5.37
N ALA A 39 1.56 -1.97 -4.57
CA ALA A 39 1.72 -2.38 -3.19
C ALA A 39 2.49 -3.71 -3.07
N GLN A 40 2.30 -4.66 -3.99
CA GLN A 40 3.09 -5.90 -4.06
C GLN A 40 4.55 -5.62 -4.37
N GLN A 41 4.82 -4.72 -5.32
CA GLN A 41 6.17 -4.34 -5.67
C GLN A 41 6.89 -3.70 -4.48
N ILE A 42 6.24 -2.75 -3.80
CA ILE A 42 6.78 -2.12 -2.58
C ILE A 42 7.07 -3.18 -1.51
N ALA A 43 6.13 -4.10 -1.25
CA ALA A 43 6.32 -5.15 -0.24
C ALA A 43 7.53 -6.06 -0.56
N ARG A 44 7.75 -6.38 -1.84
CA ARG A 44 8.89 -7.17 -2.31
C ARG A 44 10.21 -6.42 -2.21
N GLU A 45 10.26 -5.18 -2.66
CA GLU A 45 11.49 -4.38 -2.69
C GLU A 45 11.94 -3.95 -1.29
N THR A 46 10.99 -3.71 -0.39
CA THR A 46 11.29 -3.19 0.95
C THR A 46 11.28 -4.25 2.05
N GLY A 47 10.77 -5.46 1.77
CA GLY A 47 10.56 -6.49 2.79
C GLY A 47 9.58 -6.07 3.90
N ARG A 48 8.70 -5.11 3.60
CA ARG A 48 7.74 -4.51 4.54
C ARG A 48 6.32 -4.93 4.22
N SER A 49 5.46 -4.91 5.24
CA SER A 49 4.04 -5.15 5.04
C SER A 49 3.39 -3.89 4.47
N VAL A 50 2.50 -4.02 3.50
CA VAL A 50 1.86 -2.90 2.83
C VAL A 50 0.34 -3.05 2.93
N THR A 51 -0.35 -1.99 3.29
CA THR A 51 -1.82 -1.92 3.38
C THR A 51 -2.32 -0.99 2.29
N VAL A 52 -3.27 -1.46 1.49
CA VAL A 52 -3.95 -0.66 0.46
C VAL A 52 -5.28 -0.20 1.03
N ARG A 53 -5.56 1.09 0.93
CA ARG A 53 -6.81 1.71 1.39
C ARG A 53 -7.47 2.51 0.30
N GLY A 54 -8.79 2.48 0.27
CA GLY A 54 -9.60 3.26 -0.66
C GLY A 54 -9.71 4.73 -0.27
N GLU A 55 -10.48 5.48 -1.07
CA GLU A 55 -10.74 6.90 -0.86
C GLU A 55 -11.41 7.18 0.49
N ASP A 56 -12.24 6.26 0.97
CA ASP A 56 -12.89 6.26 2.26
C ASP A 56 -11.99 5.82 3.42
N MET A 57 -10.69 5.64 3.16
CA MET A 57 -9.70 5.04 4.07
C MET A 57 -10.02 3.62 4.53
N ALA A 58 -11.01 2.96 3.93
CA ALA A 58 -11.29 1.55 4.21
C ALA A 58 -10.15 0.68 3.67
N VAL A 59 -9.80 -0.36 4.43
CA VAL A 59 -8.77 -1.31 3.99
C VAL A 59 -9.32 -2.13 2.83
N ILE A 60 -8.70 -2.00 1.67
CA ILE A 60 -8.99 -2.80 0.47
C ILE A 60 -8.21 -4.11 0.53
N ASP A 61 -6.92 -4.04 0.89
CA ASP A 61 -6.05 -5.21 0.92
C ASP A 61 -4.86 -5.03 1.89
N VAL A 62 -4.27 -6.15 2.32
CA VAL A 62 -3.05 -6.18 3.12
C VAL A 62 -2.07 -7.19 2.52
N ILE A 63 -0.93 -6.67 2.07
CA ILE A 63 0.15 -7.44 1.50
C ILE A 63 1.20 -7.68 2.59
N PRO A 64 1.42 -8.94 3.00
CA PRO A 64 2.42 -9.24 4.02
C PRO A 64 3.84 -8.96 3.51
N ALA A 65 4.74 -8.67 4.44
CA ALA A 65 6.16 -8.63 4.14
C ALA A 65 6.62 -9.95 3.50
N VAL A 66 7.27 -9.86 2.33
CA VAL A 66 7.87 -11.02 1.70
C VAL A 66 9.21 -11.27 2.39
N LYS A 67 9.35 -12.42 3.05
CA LYS A 67 10.64 -12.83 3.61
C LYS A 67 11.58 -13.10 2.44
N SER A 68 12.52 -12.19 2.19
CA SER A 68 13.75 -12.54 1.47
C SER A 68 14.51 -13.52 2.37
N HIS A 69 14.49 -14.80 2.02
CA HIS A 69 15.26 -15.85 2.69
C HIS A 69 16.73 -15.77 2.29
#